data_AF-A0A819JYV6-F1
#
_entry.id   AF-A0A819JYV6-F1
#
_cell.length_a   1.000
_cell.length_b   1.000
_cell.length_c   1.000
_cell.angle_alpha   90.00
_cell.angle_beta   90.00
_cell.angle_gamma   90.00
#
_symmetry.space_group_name_H-M   'P 1'
#
loop_
_entity.id
_entity.type
_entity.pdbx_description
1 polymer ?
#
loop_
_entity_poly.entity_id
_entity_poly.type
_entity_poly.pdbx_seq_one_letter_code
_entity_poly.pdbx_strand_id
1 'polypeptide(L)'
;MLRHQINSQDEQSDSRILSDPSGKLPDFIGSDGNSSEVGGILGIAATTGIIGVFSTALLVAVIAQKLELTRSEKYVHNFVANIELAKAHKDQAANVVKYGWKVWYLRRKGKANFIQYIQTQRKLLTSIHLIRSIKQRQRKLADNYVSLMEIFTVQRSTSAVTDETAQRVIFMERKIDKVEDKLIEINQGMINLEDKLNILLDRITKK
;
A
#
# COMPACT_ATOMS: atom_id res chain seq x y z
N MET A 1 44.52 -61.65 8.89
CA MET A 1 44.49 -61.46 10.35
C MET A 1 45.00 -60.06 10.67
N LEU A 2 44.26 -59.32 11.50
CA LEU A 2 44.58 -57.98 12.05
C LEU A 2 44.27 -56.73 11.20
N ARG A 3 43.06 -56.62 10.62
CA ARG A 3 42.49 -55.31 10.25
C ARG A 3 40.96 -55.25 10.13
N HIS A 4 40.25 -56.16 10.80
CA HIS A 4 38.77 -56.23 10.73
C HIS A 4 38.08 -56.18 12.10
N GLN A 5 38.78 -55.70 13.14
CA GLN A 5 38.31 -55.73 14.53
C GLN A 5 38.18 -54.34 15.19
N ILE A 6 38.06 -53.27 14.40
CA ILE A 6 37.78 -51.90 14.89
C ILE A 6 36.62 -51.28 14.09
N ASN A 7 35.60 -52.08 13.76
CA ASN A 7 34.38 -51.55 13.15
C ASN A 7 33.14 -52.31 13.62
N SER A 8 33.16 -52.80 14.86
CA SER A 8 32.11 -53.67 15.43
C SER A 8 31.62 -53.20 16.80
N GLN A 9 31.92 -51.96 17.19
CA GLN A 9 31.40 -51.37 18.43
C GLN A 9 30.65 -50.04 18.27
N ASP A 10 30.58 -49.46 17.06
CA ASP A 10 29.74 -48.28 16.80
C ASP A 10 28.40 -48.62 16.12
N GLU A 11 28.15 -49.88 15.78
CA GLU A 11 26.90 -50.34 15.15
C GLU A 11 25.91 -50.95 16.15
N GLN A 12 26.06 -50.61 17.43
CA GLN A 12 25.23 -51.13 18.54
C GLN A 12 24.48 -50.03 19.30
N SER A 13 24.36 -48.84 18.69
CA SER A 13 23.62 -47.69 19.22
C SER A 13 22.29 -47.44 18.51
N ASP A 14 22.11 -47.93 17.28
CA ASP A 14 20.99 -47.56 16.39
C ASP A 14 19.93 -48.67 16.18
N SER A 15 19.97 -49.74 16.97
CA SER A 15 19.00 -50.85 16.88
C SER A 15 18.14 -51.06 18.13
N ARG A 16 17.91 -49.99 18.92
CA ARG A 16 16.91 -49.97 20.01
C ARG A 16 15.65 -49.16 19.69
N ILE A 17 15.29 -49.08 18.42
CA ILE A 17 13.94 -48.66 18.00
C ILE A 17 13.32 -49.82 17.24
N LEU A 18 12.87 -50.82 17.99
CA LEU A 18 11.96 -51.84 17.48
C LEU A 18 10.89 -52.10 18.54
N SER A 19 9.68 -51.65 18.18
CA SER A 19 8.37 -52.18 18.60
C SER A 19 8.11 -52.32 20.10
N ASP A 20 7.61 -51.25 20.71
CA ASP A 20 6.63 -51.37 21.79
C ASP A 20 5.23 -51.32 21.15
N PRO A 21 4.43 -52.40 21.18
CA PRO A 21 3.08 -52.44 20.63
C PRO A 21 2.04 -51.94 21.64
N SER A 22 2.41 -50.98 22.48
CA SER A 22 1.49 -50.25 23.33
C SER A 22 1.45 -48.79 22.90
N GLY A 23 0.54 -48.49 21.97
CA GLY A 23 0.21 -47.14 21.56
C GLY A 23 -0.40 -46.34 22.72
N LYS A 24 0.44 -45.83 23.62
CA LYS A 24 0.11 -44.68 24.45
C LYS A 24 0.61 -43.45 23.71
N LEU A 25 -0.33 -42.71 23.11
CA LEU A 25 -0.12 -41.29 22.87
C LEU A 25 0.26 -40.65 24.21
N PRO A 26 1.07 -39.57 24.23
CA PRO A 26 1.17 -38.75 25.44
C PRO A 26 -0.24 -38.26 25.80
N ASP A 27 -0.81 -38.84 26.86
CA ASP A 27 -2.07 -38.43 27.45
C ASP A 27 -1.92 -36.99 27.97
N PHE A 28 -2.28 -36.00 27.15
CA PHE A 28 -2.41 -34.60 27.59
C PHE A 28 -3.82 -34.29 28.13
N ILE A 29 -4.64 -35.32 28.39
CA ILE A 29 -5.98 -35.14 28.95
C ILE A 29 -6.14 -36.16 30.09
N GLY A 30 -5.77 -35.73 31.30
CA GLY A 30 -6.33 -36.32 32.51
C GLY A 30 -7.83 -36.08 32.49
N SER A 31 -8.58 -37.13 32.16
CA SER A 31 -10.04 -37.16 32.14
C SER A 31 -10.55 -37.47 33.55
N ASP A 32 -10.46 -36.51 34.47
CA ASP A 32 -11.28 -36.51 35.68
C ASP A 32 -12.38 -35.45 35.53
N GLY A 33 -13.61 -35.86 35.85
CA GLY A 33 -14.82 -35.14 35.48
C GLY A 33 -14.99 -33.81 36.20
N ASN A 34 -15.00 -32.72 35.42
CA ASN A 34 -15.83 -31.56 35.68
C ASN A 34 -16.14 -30.83 34.36
N SER A 35 -17.42 -30.69 34.00
CA SER A 35 -17.87 -30.02 32.76
C SER A 35 -17.49 -28.52 32.70
N SER A 36 -16.95 -27.96 33.78
CA SER A 36 -16.36 -26.63 33.89
C SER A 36 -14.88 -26.55 33.45
N GLU A 37 -14.11 -27.64 33.48
CA GLU A 37 -12.67 -27.62 33.13
C GLU A 37 -12.42 -27.71 31.62
N VAL A 38 -13.25 -28.48 30.91
CA VAL A 38 -13.24 -28.54 29.43
C VAL A 38 -13.49 -27.16 28.79
N GLY A 39 -14.28 -26.30 29.44
CA GLY A 39 -14.49 -24.91 29.00
C GLY A 39 -13.23 -24.05 29.11
N GLY A 40 -12.39 -24.29 30.12
CA GLY A 40 -11.11 -23.60 30.32
C GLY A 40 -10.08 -23.95 29.26
N ILE A 41 -9.99 -25.23 28.88
CA ILE A 41 -9.06 -25.71 27.85
C ILE A 41 -9.43 -25.14 26.47
N LEU A 42 -10.73 -25.11 26.12
CA LEU A 42 -11.20 -24.44 24.90
C LEU A 42 -10.90 -22.93 24.92
N GLY A 43 -11.00 -22.27 26.07
CA GLY A 43 -10.64 -20.85 26.22
C GLY A 43 -9.15 -20.56 25.99
N ILE A 44 -8.27 -21.42 26.52
CA ILE A 44 -6.81 -21.31 26.32
C ILE A 44 -6.44 -21.60 24.86
N ALA A 45 -7.06 -22.60 24.24
CA ALA A 45 -6.86 -22.91 22.83
C ALA A 45 -7.34 -21.76 21.92
N ALA A 46 -8.50 -21.17 22.21
CA ALA A 46 -9.04 -20.05 21.44
C ALA A 46 -8.14 -18.80 21.53
N THR A 47 -7.69 -18.44 22.73
CA THR A 47 -6.81 -17.28 22.92
C THR A 47 -5.44 -17.49 22.26
N THR A 48 -4.87 -18.69 22.36
CA THR A 48 -3.61 -19.05 21.68
C THR A 48 -3.76 -19.00 20.15
N GLY A 49 -4.88 -19.50 19.61
CA GLY A 49 -5.18 -19.42 18.18
C GLY A 49 -5.27 -17.98 17.69
N ILE A 50 -5.96 -17.11 18.43
CA ILE A 50 -6.07 -15.69 18.12
C ILE A 50 -4.69 -15.01 18.12
N ILE A 51 -3.84 -15.30 19.10
CA ILE A 51 -2.46 -14.78 19.15
C ILE A 51 -1.63 -15.26 17.96
N GLY A 52 -1.79 -16.53 17.55
CA GLY A 52 -1.13 -17.07 16.36
C GLY A 52 -1.55 -16.35 15.08
N VAL A 53 -2.84 -16.05 14.93
CA VAL A 53 -3.37 -15.28 13.80
C VAL A 53 -2.84 -13.84 13.83
N PHE A 54 -2.86 -13.17 14.99
CA PHE A 54 -2.32 -11.81 15.12
C PHE A 54 -0.82 -11.75 14.84
N SER A 55 -0.05 -12.71 15.31
CA SER A 55 1.39 -12.82 15.02
C SER A 55 1.65 -12.96 13.53
N THR A 56 0.88 -13.82 12.85
CA THR A 56 0.98 -14.02 11.40
C THR A 56 0.55 -12.77 10.63
N ALA A 57 -0.54 -12.12 11.03
CA ALA A 57 -1.03 -10.90 10.40
C ALA A 57 -0.03 -9.75 10.53
N LEU A 58 0.57 -9.56 11.71
CA LEU A 58 1.62 -8.56 11.94
C LEU A 58 2.86 -8.85 11.09
N LEU A 59 3.30 -10.10 11.02
CA LEU A 59 4.45 -10.49 10.21
C LEU A 59 4.21 -10.23 8.72
N VAL A 60 3.04 -10.60 8.19
CA VAL A 60 2.67 -10.31 6.79
C VAL A 60 2.59 -8.80 6.55
N ALA A 61 2.02 -8.03 7.48
CA ALA A 61 1.95 -6.57 7.37
C ALA A 61 3.35 -5.91 7.33
N VAL A 62 4.26 -6.34 8.19
CA VAL A 62 5.64 -5.83 8.22
C VAL A 62 6.41 -6.25 6.97
N ILE A 63 6.25 -7.50 6.52
CA ILE A 63 6.86 -7.96 5.27
C ILE A 63 6.31 -7.15 4.09
N ALA A 64 5.01 -6.90 4.01
CA ALA A 64 4.41 -6.06 2.98
C ALA A 64 5.00 -4.64 3.00
N GLN A 65 5.21 -4.06 4.18
CA GLN A 65 5.83 -2.74 4.34
C GLN A 65 7.32 -2.72 3.96
N LYS A 66 8.02 -3.86 4.06
CA LYS A 66 9.41 -4.02 3.61
C LYS A 66 9.52 -4.37 2.12
N LEU A 67 8.52 -5.04 1.56
CA LEU A 67 8.41 -5.42 0.14
C LEU A 67 7.81 -4.31 -0.73
N GLU A 68 7.14 -3.33 -0.12
CA GLU A 68 6.85 -2.06 -0.76
C GLU A 68 8.18 -1.36 -1.01
N LEU A 69 8.81 -1.74 -2.14
CA LEU A 69 10.13 -1.29 -2.61
C LEU A 69 10.34 0.16 -2.17
N THR A 70 11.35 0.39 -1.34
CA THR A 70 11.68 1.75 -0.90
C THR A 70 11.78 2.61 -2.17
N ARG A 71 11.14 3.80 -2.17
CA ARG A 71 10.90 4.58 -3.40
C ARG A 71 12.14 4.64 -4.32
N SER A 72 13.33 4.72 -3.72
CA SER A 72 14.67 4.62 -4.33
C SER A 72 14.88 3.40 -5.23
N GLU A 73 14.56 2.18 -4.79
CA GLU A 73 14.72 0.96 -5.59
C GLU A 73 13.77 0.93 -6.78
N LYS A 74 12.54 1.45 -6.60
CA LYS A 74 11.56 1.61 -7.69
C LYS A 74 12.05 2.62 -8.72
N TYR A 75 12.70 3.71 -8.29
CA TYR A 75 13.32 4.67 -9.21
C TYR A 75 14.44 4.03 -10.01
N VAL A 76 15.32 3.27 -9.37
CA VAL A 76 16.43 2.57 -10.06
C VAL A 76 15.88 1.52 -11.03
N HIS A 77 14.90 0.71 -10.63
CA HIS A 77 14.28 -0.28 -11.53
C HIS A 77 13.56 0.38 -12.72
N ASN A 78 12.82 1.46 -12.48
CA ASN A 78 12.17 2.21 -13.56
C ASN A 78 13.21 2.87 -14.49
N PHE A 79 14.31 3.38 -13.94
CA PHE A 79 15.42 3.93 -14.73
C PHE A 79 16.07 2.86 -15.62
N VAL A 80 16.38 1.68 -15.06
CA VAL A 80 16.93 0.55 -15.82
C VAL A 80 15.95 0.10 -16.91
N ALA A 81 14.67 -0.08 -16.57
CA ALA A 81 13.63 -0.45 -17.54
C ALA A 81 13.50 0.60 -18.66
N ASN A 82 13.58 1.90 -18.34
CA ASN A 82 13.50 2.97 -19.33
C ASN A 82 14.73 3.00 -20.26
N ILE A 83 15.94 2.73 -19.73
CA ILE A 83 17.15 2.60 -20.55
C ILE A 83 17.02 1.41 -21.51
N GLU A 84 16.55 0.28 -21.00
CA GLU A 84 16.35 -0.93 -21.82
C GLU A 84 15.32 -0.69 -22.93
N LEU A 85 14.19 -0.07 -22.60
CA LEU A 85 13.16 0.30 -23.58
C LEU A 85 13.68 1.28 -24.62
N ALA A 86 14.51 2.25 -24.22
CA ALA A 86 15.11 3.21 -25.14
C ALA A 86 16.11 2.54 -26.10
N LYS A 87 16.90 1.57 -25.61
CA LYS A 87 17.80 0.76 -26.44
C LYS A 87 17.01 -0.13 -27.40
N ALA A 88 15.98 -0.82 -26.91
CA ALA A 88 15.10 -1.66 -27.72
C ALA A 88 14.37 -0.84 -28.80
N HIS A 89 13.95 0.39 -28.51
CA HIS A 89 13.35 1.28 -29.50
C HIS A 89 14.30 1.59 -30.65
N LYS A 90 15.56 1.91 -30.34
CA LYS A 90 16.59 2.19 -31.36
C LYS A 90 16.88 0.96 -32.22
N ASP A 91 17.00 -0.21 -31.60
CA ASP A 91 17.22 -1.47 -32.32
C ASP A 91 16.02 -1.84 -33.22
N GLN A 92 14.80 -1.72 -32.69
CA GLN A 92 13.59 -1.98 -33.47
C GLN A 92 13.39 -0.96 -34.59
N ALA A 93 13.73 0.31 -34.38
CA ALA A 93 13.69 1.33 -35.45
C ALA A 93 14.66 0.99 -36.59
N ALA A 94 15.89 0.55 -36.26
CA ALA A 94 16.84 0.07 -37.27
C ALA A 94 16.30 -1.17 -38.02
N ASN A 95 15.66 -2.09 -37.31
CA ASN A 95 15.00 -3.26 -37.90
C ASN A 95 13.83 -2.87 -38.83
N VAL A 96 13.01 -1.87 -38.48
CA VAL A 96 11.95 -1.36 -39.36
C VAL A 96 12.52 -0.82 -40.68
N VAL A 97 13.61 -0.05 -40.63
CA VAL A 97 14.25 0.46 -41.86
C VAL A 97 14.84 -0.69 -42.68
N LYS A 98 15.56 -1.61 -42.04
CA LYS A 98 16.18 -2.78 -42.68
C LYS A 98 15.14 -3.68 -43.37
N TYR A 99 14.09 -4.08 -42.66
CA TYR A 99 13.05 -4.95 -43.22
C TYR A 99 12.14 -4.19 -44.19
N GLY A 100 11.87 -2.90 -43.96
CA GLY A 100 11.13 -2.04 -44.87
C GLY A 100 11.82 -1.92 -46.23
N TRP A 101 13.12 -1.64 -46.23
CA TRP A 101 13.93 -1.63 -47.44
C TRP A 101 13.94 -3.00 -48.14
N LYS A 102 14.13 -4.08 -47.37
CA LYS A 102 14.16 -5.44 -47.93
C LYS A 102 12.81 -5.86 -48.54
N VAL A 103 11.68 -5.50 -47.93
CA VAL A 103 10.33 -5.72 -48.49
C VAL A 103 10.18 -4.96 -49.81
N TRP A 104 10.58 -3.68 -49.86
CA TRP A 104 10.52 -2.87 -51.08
C TRP A 104 11.36 -3.47 -52.22
N TYR A 105 12.59 -3.87 -51.92
CA TYR A 105 13.50 -4.46 -52.90
C TYR A 105 12.98 -5.82 -53.42
N LEU A 106 12.48 -6.69 -52.54
CA LEU A 106 11.89 -7.97 -52.93
C LEU A 106 10.63 -7.81 -53.78
N ARG A 107 9.81 -6.80 -53.48
CA ARG A 107 8.62 -6.46 -54.28
C ARG A 107 9.00 -5.95 -55.68
N ARG A 108 10.08 -5.17 -55.79
CA ARG A 108 10.55 -4.60 -57.06
C ARG A 108 11.23 -5.62 -57.98
N LYS A 109 11.93 -6.62 -57.42
CA LYS A 109 12.63 -7.64 -58.22
C LYS A 109 11.71 -8.70 -58.85
N GLY A 110 10.44 -8.78 -58.46
CA GLY A 110 9.40 -9.63 -59.11
C GLY A 110 9.62 -11.15 -59.08
N LYS A 111 10.83 -11.62 -58.79
CA LYS A 111 11.28 -13.03 -58.73
C LYS A 111 11.66 -13.47 -57.31
N ALA A 112 11.10 -12.80 -56.30
CA ALA A 112 11.40 -13.13 -54.91
C ALA A 112 10.63 -14.38 -54.48
N ASN A 113 11.33 -15.30 -53.79
CA ASN A 113 10.70 -16.41 -53.08
C ASN A 113 9.58 -15.86 -52.17
N PHE A 114 8.32 -16.19 -52.49
CA PHE A 114 7.13 -15.70 -51.77
C PHE A 114 7.24 -15.90 -50.25
N ILE A 115 7.85 -17.02 -49.83
CA ILE A 115 8.13 -17.32 -48.42
C ILE A 115 9.07 -16.29 -47.78
N GLN A 116 10.15 -15.89 -48.46
CA GLN A 116 11.09 -14.90 -47.95
C GLN A 116 10.45 -13.50 -47.86
N TYR A 117 9.57 -13.16 -48.80
CA TYR A 117 8.78 -11.94 -48.76
C TYR A 117 7.87 -11.90 -47.53
N ILE A 118 7.08 -12.96 -47.31
CA ILE A 118 6.17 -13.06 -46.14
C ILE A 118 6.96 -12.99 -44.83
N GLN A 119 8.07 -13.73 -44.71
CA GLN A 119 8.89 -13.70 -43.49
C GLN A 119 9.45 -12.31 -43.20
N THR A 120 9.94 -11.61 -44.23
CA THR A 120 10.48 -10.25 -44.09
C THR A 120 9.36 -9.26 -43.71
N GLN A 121 8.19 -9.39 -44.33
CA GLN A 121 7.01 -8.58 -44.01
C GLN A 121 6.53 -8.81 -42.57
N ARG A 122 6.47 -10.06 -42.11
CA ARG A 122 6.12 -10.38 -40.71
C ARG A 122 7.09 -9.72 -39.73
N LYS A 123 8.40 -9.85 -39.97
CA LYS A 123 9.44 -9.20 -39.14
C LYS A 123 9.30 -7.68 -39.12
N LEU A 124 8.97 -7.06 -40.26
CA LEU A 124 8.66 -5.63 -40.34
C LEU A 124 7.46 -5.25 -39.47
N LEU A 125 6.33 -5.98 -39.60
CA LEU A 125 5.13 -5.72 -38.80
C LEU A 125 5.40 -5.88 -37.30
N THR A 126 6.16 -6.90 -36.91
CA THR A 126 6.56 -7.12 -35.51
C THR A 126 7.36 -5.92 -34.99
N SER A 127 8.38 -5.45 -35.70
CA SER A 127 9.17 -4.29 -35.27
C SER A 127 8.34 -3.01 -35.17
N ILE A 128 7.41 -2.78 -36.11
CA ILE A 128 6.47 -1.65 -36.03
C ILE A 128 5.57 -1.76 -34.79
N HIS A 129 5.06 -2.95 -34.49
CA HIS A 129 4.21 -3.17 -33.32
C HIS A 129 4.97 -2.93 -32.01
N LEU A 130 6.22 -3.40 -31.92
CA LEU A 130 7.10 -3.17 -30.78
C LEU A 130 7.41 -1.68 -30.57
N ILE A 131 7.65 -0.91 -31.63
CA ILE A 131 7.85 0.55 -31.52
C ILE A 131 6.60 1.23 -30.97
N ARG A 132 5.41 0.81 -31.41
CA ARG A 132 4.13 1.37 -30.91
C ARG A 132 3.88 1.03 -29.45
N SER A 133 4.16 -0.20 -29.02
CA SER A 133 3.99 -0.61 -27.63
C SER A 133 4.98 0.12 -26.70
N ILE A 134 6.23 0.33 -27.13
CA ILE A 134 7.21 1.14 -26.40
C ILE A 134 6.72 2.59 -26.28
N LYS A 135 6.21 3.19 -27.36
CA LYS A 135 5.64 4.55 -27.34
C LYS A 135 4.41 4.67 -26.43
N GLN A 136 3.53 3.67 -26.41
CA GLN A 136 2.40 3.65 -25.47
C GLN A 136 2.87 3.56 -24.01
N ARG A 137 3.91 2.77 -23.73
CA ARG A 137 4.49 2.68 -22.38
C ARG A 137 5.10 4.03 -21.95
N GLN A 138 5.73 4.77 -22.85
CA GLN A 138 6.22 6.13 -22.57
C GLN A 138 5.08 7.11 -22.28
N ARG A 139 3.96 7.05 -23.02
CA ARG A 139 2.78 7.90 -22.75
C ARG A 139 2.19 7.64 -21.38
N LYS A 140 2.00 6.37 -21.00
CA LYS A 140 1.52 6.00 -19.67
C LYS A 140 2.42 6.54 -18.56
N LEU A 141 3.75 6.51 -18.74
CA LEU A 141 4.67 7.12 -17.79
C LEU A 141 4.49 8.65 -17.72
N ALA A 142 4.38 9.33 -18.86
CA ALA A 142 4.13 10.77 -18.92
C ALA A 142 2.81 11.18 -18.24
N ASP A 143 1.73 10.43 -18.48
CA ASP A 143 0.42 10.68 -17.87
C ASP A 143 0.48 10.54 -16.34
N ASN A 144 1.27 9.59 -15.81
CA ASN A 144 1.51 9.46 -14.37
C ASN A 144 2.25 10.68 -13.78
N TYR A 145 3.18 11.29 -14.53
CA TYR A 145 3.87 12.51 -14.09
C TYR A 145 2.96 13.74 -14.16
N VAL A 146 2.14 13.85 -15.21
CA VAL A 146 1.16 14.94 -15.37
C VAL A 146 0.14 14.89 -14.23
N SER A 147 -0.41 13.71 -13.92
CA SER A 147 -1.35 13.54 -12.80
C SER A 147 -0.73 13.90 -11.45
N LEU A 148 0.54 13.55 -11.22
CA LEU A 148 1.26 13.93 -9.99
C LEU A 148 1.49 15.45 -9.89
N MET A 149 1.76 16.12 -11.01
CA MET A 149 1.87 17.58 -11.07
C MET A 149 0.52 18.28 -10.81
N GLU A 150 -0.56 17.74 -11.36
CA GLU A 150 -1.92 18.21 -11.10
C GLU A 150 -2.27 18.09 -9.60
N ILE A 151 -1.93 16.97 -8.96
CA ILE A 151 -2.11 16.76 -7.52
C ILE A 151 -1.36 17.82 -6.71
N PHE A 152 -0.10 18.12 -7.05
CA PHE A 152 0.65 19.18 -6.37
C PHE A 152 0.03 20.57 -6.56
N THR A 153 -0.54 20.83 -7.72
CA THR A 153 -1.21 22.10 -8.02
C THR A 153 -2.49 22.24 -7.19
N VAL A 154 -3.32 21.19 -7.15
CA VAL A 154 -4.51 21.12 -6.30
C VAL A 154 -4.15 21.27 -4.83
N GLN A 155 -3.08 20.61 -4.37
CA GLN A 155 -2.65 20.71 -2.98
C GLN A 155 -2.21 22.13 -2.61
N ARG A 156 -1.46 22.83 -3.48
CA ARG A 156 -1.11 24.24 -3.25
C ARG A 156 -2.34 25.15 -3.20
N SER A 157 -3.28 24.98 -4.14
CA SER A 157 -4.52 25.77 -4.12
C SER A 157 -5.36 25.47 -2.88
N THR A 158 -5.45 24.21 -2.46
CA THR A 158 -6.19 23.82 -1.26
C THR A 158 -5.53 24.38 0.00
N SER A 159 -4.20 24.31 0.14
CA SER A 159 -3.50 24.94 1.26
C SER A 159 -3.75 26.44 1.33
N ALA A 160 -3.70 27.15 0.20
CA ALA A 160 -3.99 28.58 0.16
C ALA A 160 -5.44 28.89 0.59
N VAL A 161 -6.41 28.09 0.14
CA VAL A 161 -7.82 28.22 0.55
C VAL A 161 -8.00 27.89 2.03
N THR A 162 -7.32 26.87 2.55
CA THR A 162 -7.34 26.53 3.98
C THR A 162 -6.82 27.67 4.83
N ASP A 163 -5.70 28.30 4.44
CA ASP A 163 -5.15 29.46 5.14
C ASP A 163 -6.14 30.65 5.12
N GLU A 164 -6.77 30.91 3.98
CA GLU A 164 -7.79 31.96 3.87
C GLU A 164 -9.00 31.66 4.78
N THR A 165 -9.46 30.41 4.83
CA THR A 165 -10.56 30.02 5.72
C THR A 165 -10.18 30.13 7.19
N ALA A 166 -8.95 29.77 7.57
CA ALA A 166 -8.47 29.91 8.94
C ALA A 166 -8.45 31.39 9.37
N GLN A 167 -7.99 32.29 8.50
CA GLN A 167 -8.05 33.74 8.75
C GLN A 167 -9.48 34.25 8.93
N ARG A 168 -10.42 33.73 8.12
CA ARG A 168 -11.85 34.08 8.26
C ARG A 168 -12.43 33.57 9.57
N VAL A 169 -12.08 32.36 10.02
CA VAL A 169 -12.51 31.83 11.33
C VAL A 169 -12.01 32.72 12.46
N ILE A 170 -10.72 33.05 12.50
CA ILE A 170 -10.14 33.95 13.53
C ILE A 170 -10.80 35.34 13.50
N PHE A 171 -11.17 35.83 12.31
CA PHE A 171 -11.91 37.08 12.19
C PHE A 171 -13.34 36.97 12.72
N MET A 172 -14.02 35.84 12.50
CA MET A 172 -15.36 35.60 13.02
C MET A 172 -15.37 35.38 14.53
N GLU A 173 -14.39 34.66 15.09
CA GLU A 173 -14.21 34.50 16.54
C GLU A 173 -14.13 35.88 17.22
N ARG A 174 -13.26 36.77 16.73
CA ARG A 174 -13.17 38.14 17.25
C ARG A 174 -14.46 38.96 17.13
N LYS A 175 -15.30 38.66 16.13
CA LYS A 175 -16.62 39.28 16.03
C LYS A 175 -17.59 38.71 17.05
N ILE A 176 -17.52 37.41 17.30
CA ILE A 176 -18.32 36.73 18.34
C ILE A 176 -17.94 37.29 19.71
N ASP A 177 -16.66 37.39 20.04
CA ASP A 177 -16.20 37.98 21.31
C ASP A 177 -16.78 39.39 21.53
N LYS A 178 -16.76 40.23 20.49
CA LYS A 178 -17.34 41.59 20.55
C LYS A 178 -18.86 41.58 20.74
N VAL A 179 -19.54 40.59 20.17
CA VAL A 179 -20.99 40.42 20.36
C VAL A 179 -21.28 39.95 21.78
N GLU A 180 -20.47 39.04 22.32
CA GLU A 180 -20.56 38.59 23.71
C GLU A 180 -20.35 39.75 24.69
N ASP A 181 -19.33 40.58 24.48
CA ASP A 181 -19.07 41.79 25.28
C ASP A 181 -20.29 42.74 25.28
N LYS A 182 -20.88 42.97 24.11
CA LYS A 182 -22.07 43.81 23.95
C LYS A 182 -23.29 43.21 24.65
N LEU A 183 -23.42 41.89 24.65
CA LEU A 183 -24.50 41.18 25.34
C LEU A 183 -24.35 41.31 26.86
N ILE A 184 -23.12 41.20 27.38
CA ILE A 184 -22.82 41.41 28.80
C ILE A 184 -23.13 42.84 29.21
N GLU A 185 -22.75 43.83 28.39
CA GLU A 185 -23.03 45.25 28.64
C GLU A 185 -24.55 45.52 28.73
N ILE A 186 -25.32 44.95 27.79
CA ILE A 186 -26.80 45.04 27.81
C ILE A 186 -27.37 44.35 29.05
N ASN A 187 -26.89 43.17 29.39
CA ASN A 187 -27.36 42.42 30.56
C ASN A 187 -27.12 43.21 31.87
N GLN A 188 -25.93 43.79 32.03
CA GLN A 188 -25.62 44.65 33.17
C GLN A 188 -26.52 45.90 33.20
N GLY A 189 -26.82 46.48 32.04
CA GLY A 189 -27.77 47.60 31.92
C GLY A 189 -29.18 47.23 32.41
N MET A 190 -29.65 46.01 32.09
CA MET A 190 -30.95 45.51 32.54
C MET A 190 -30.97 45.31 34.07
N ILE A 191 -29.94 44.70 34.66
CA ILE A 191 -29.83 44.52 36.12
C ILE A 191 -29.86 45.88 36.83
N ASN A 192 -29.08 46.85 36.35
CA ASN A 192 -29.06 48.19 36.93
C ASN A 192 -30.43 48.90 36.84
N LEU A 193 -31.20 48.62 35.78
CA LEU A 193 -32.55 49.16 35.62
C LEU A 193 -33.54 48.48 36.57
N GLU A 194 -33.43 47.16 36.74
CA GLU A 194 -34.20 46.36 37.69
C GLU A 194 -33.97 46.84 39.13
N ASP A 195 -32.72 47.08 39.53
CA ASP A 195 -32.37 47.63 40.85
C ASP A 195 -33.01 49.01 41.09
N LYS A 196 -32.96 49.89 40.08
CA LYS A 196 -33.62 51.21 40.17
C LYS A 196 -35.13 51.07 40.32
N LEU A 197 -35.77 50.16 39.59
CA LEU A 197 -37.21 49.89 39.70
C LEU A 197 -37.56 49.35 41.09
N ASN A 198 -36.77 48.42 41.63
CA ASN A 198 -36.97 47.86 42.98
C ASN A 198 -36.85 48.94 44.07
N ILE A 199 -35.89 49.85 43.95
CA ILE A 199 -35.74 51.00 44.87
C ILE A 199 -36.96 51.94 44.79
N LEU A 200 -37.46 52.21 43.57
CA LEU A 200 -38.66 53.05 43.40
C LEU A 200 -39.91 52.37 43.97
N LEU A 201 -40.07 51.06 43.78
CA LEU A 201 -41.16 50.28 44.37
C LEU A 201 -41.11 50.27 45.90
N ASP A 202 -39.94 50.10 46.52
CA ASP A 202 -39.80 50.16 47.98
C ASP A 202 -40.16 51.55 48.54
N ARG A 203 -39.81 52.64 47.82
CA ARG A 203 -40.20 54.00 48.19
C ARG A 203 -41.71 54.24 48.11
N ILE A 204 -42.40 53.63 47.14
CA ILE A 204 -43.85 53.75 47.01
C ILE A 204 -44.55 52.93 48.09
N THR A 205 -44.03 51.75 48.41
CA THR A 205 -44.64 50.83 49.39
C THR A 205 -44.47 51.29 50.84
N LYS A 206 -43.42 52.09 51.15
CA LYS A 206 -43.17 52.68 52.49
C LYS A 206 -43.96 53.97 52.78
N LYS A 207 -44.81 54.43 51.86
CA LYS A 207 -45.55 55.68 51.97
C LYS A 207 -47.04 55.42 52.14
#